data_AF-A0A7C5SXU4-F1
#
_entry.id   AF-A0A7C5SXU4-F1
#
_cell.length_a   1.000
_cell.length_b   1.000
_cell.length_c   1.000
_cell.angle_alpha   90.00
_cell.angle_beta   90.00
_cell.angle_gamma   90.00
#
_symmetry.space_group_name_H-M   'P 1'
#
loop_
_entity.id
_entity.type
_entity.pdbx_description
1 polymer ?
#
loop_
_entity_poly.entity_id
_entity_poly.type
_entity_poly.pdbx_seq_one_letter_code
_entity_poly.pdbx_strand_id
1 'polypeptide(L)'
;MSVVKIDVDVKMDDELLHKFIISRIAILKALGYTLCYYEHKRTEKGFHFWFGIEEELSDKELCDLQFLLGDDQPRCRFNYLRLEAGCFRQFNVLFSKKLKNRELTA
;
A
#
# COMPACT_ATOMS: atom_id res chain seq x y z
N MET A 1 -14.54 10.02 -0.78
CA MET A 1 -14.15 8.66 -0.40
C MET A 1 -12.97 8.18 -1.23
N SER A 2 -11.85 7.95 -0.55
CA SER A 2 -10.62 7.40 -1.11
C SER A 2 -10.34 5.99 -0.59
N VAL A 3 -9.57 5.20 -1.34
CA VAL A 3 -9.17 3.85 -0.92
C VAL A 3 -7.65 3.74 -0.88
N VAL A 4 -7.12 3.45 0.30
CA VAL A 4 -5.69 3.18 0.49
C VAL A 4 -5.46 1.67 0.42
N LYS A 5 -4.79 1.24 -0.65
CA LYS A 5 -4.39 -0.16 -0.84
C LYS A 5 -2.93 -0.37 -0.49
N ILE A 6 -2.68 -1.27 0.46
CA ILE A 6 -1.33 -1.71 0.85
C ILE A 6 -1.14 -3.21 0.59
N ASP A 7 0.09 -3.60 0.32
CA ASP A 7 0.55 -4.97 0.08
C ASP A 7 1.63 -5.31 1.11
N VAL A 8 1.42 -6.40 1.84
CA VAL A 8 2.30 -6.84 2.92
C VAL A 8 2.73 -8.26 2.63
N ASP A 9 3.98 -8.43 2.18
CA ASP A 9 4.61 -9.71 1.83
C ASP A 9 5.03 -10.52 3.08
N VAL A 10 4.20 -10.53 4.13
CA VAL A 10 4.42 -11.26 5.38
C VAL A 10 3.16 -12.02 5.75
N LYS A 11 3.30 -13.34 6.00
CA LYS A 11 2.21 -14.15 6.56
C LYS A 11 2.07 -13.85 8.05
N MET A 12 0.84 -13.71 8.49
CA MET A 12 0.43 -13.46 9.86
C MET A 12 -0.51 -14.57 10.31
N ASP A 13 -0.39 -14.95 11.58
CA ASP A 13 -1.45 -15.65 12.30
C ASP A 13 -2.58 -14.67 12.64
N ASP A 14 -3.67 -15.19 13.19
CA ASP A 14 -4.88 -14.39 13.45
C ASP A 14 -4.63 -13.31 14.51
N GLU A 15 -3.77 -13.59 15.51
CA GLU A 15 -3.44 -12.64 16.56
C GLU A 15 -2.62 -11.45 16.01
N LEU A 16 -1.58 -11.74 15.24
CA LEU A 16 -0.74 -10.71 14.62
C LEU A 16 -1.52 -9.93 13.56
N LEU A 17 -2.38 -10.59 12.78
CA LEU A 17 -3.25 -9.93 11.81
C LEU A 17 -4.20 -8.93 12.48
N HIS A 18 -4.81 -9.33 13.61
CA HIS A 18 -5.66 -8.46 14.39
C HIS A 18 -4.90 -7.24 14.93
N LYS A 19 -3.72 -7.45 15.53
CA LYS A 19 -2.84 -6.38 16.01
C LYS A 19 -2.40 -5.45 14.87
N PHE A 20 -2.08 -6.01 13.72
CA PHE A 20 -1.73 -5.27 12.52
C PHE A 20 -2.87 -4.33 12.13
N ILE A 21 -4.09 -4.85 11.95
CA ILE A 21 -5.27 -4.05 11.59
C ILE A 21 -5.51 -2.92 12.60
N ILE A 22 -5.57 -3.23 13.90
CA ILE A 22 -5.83 -2.21 14.93
C ILE A 22 -4.76 -1.12 14.93
N SER A 23 -3.49 -1.47 14.75
CA SER A 23 -2.42 -0.46 14.68
C SER A 23 -2.60 0.52 13.52
N ARG A 24 -3.11 0.06 12.36
CA ARG A 24 -3.36 0.93 11.19
C ARG A 24 -4.58 1.82 11.42
N ILE A 25 -5.63 1.28 12.04
CA ILE A 25 -6.80 2.06 12.46
C ILE A 25 -6.38 3.17 13.43
N ALA A 26 -5.50 2.86 14.39
CA ALA A 26 -4.99 3.82 15.35
C ALA A 26 -4.16 4.93 14.67
N ILE A 27 -3.31 4.58 13.69
CA ILE A 27 -2.56 5.56 12.88
C ILE A 27 -3.51 6.49 12.14
N LEU A 28 -4.50 5.95 11.42
CA LEU A 28 -5.48 6.74 10.67
C LEU A 28 -6.22 7.72 11.59
N LYS A 29 -6.70 7.24 12.74
CA LYS A 29 -7.37 8.07 13.74
C LYS A 29 -6.47 9.17 14.28
N ALA A 30 -5.20 8.85 14.58
CA ALA A 30 -4.23 9.82 15.09
C ALA A 30 -3.91 10.92 14.07
N LEU A 31 -3.97 10.61 12.78
CA LEU A 31 -3.77 11.55 11.67
C LEU A 31 -5.05 12.33 11.31
N GLY A 32 -6.18 12.03 11.96
CA GLY A 32 -7.45 12.73 11.76
C GLY A 32 -8.28 12.22 10.58
N TYR A 33 -8.01 11.01 10.07
CA TYR A 33 -8.78 10.39 8.99
C TYR A 33 -9.95 9.55 9.53
N THR A 34 -11.04 9.55 8.78
CA THR A 34 -12.25 8.78 9.10
C THR A 34 -12.27 7.49 8.30
N LEU A 35 -12.08 6.36 8.99
CA LEU A 35 -12.14 5.04 8.37
C LEU A 35 -13.60 4.57 8.24
N CYS A 36 -14.07 4.41 7.01
CA CYS A 36 -15.40 3.88 6.70
C CYS A 36 -15.44 2.34 6.79
N TYR A 37 -14.44 1.69 6.20
CA TYR A 37 -14.34 0.24 6.16
C TYR A 37 -12.89 -0.21 5.98
N TYR A 38 -12.60 -1.47 6.31
CA TYR A 38 -11.38 -2.12 5.90
C TYR A 38 -11.66 -3.54 5.43
N GLU A 39 -10.88 -4.01 4.47
CA GLU A 39 -10.93 -5.37 3.95
C GLU A 39 -9.51 -5.91 3.79
N HIS A 40 -9.35 -7.23 3.90
CA HIS A 40 -8.07 -7.86 3.62
C HIS A 40 -8.25 -9.21 2.91
N LYS A 41 -7.25 -9.59 2.13
CA LYS A 41 -7.20 -10.86 1.40
C LYS A 41 -5.83 -11.50 1.59
N ARG A 42 -5.82 -12.75 2.07
CA ARG A 42 -4.60 -13.58 2.12
C ARG A 42 -4.14 -13.91 0.70
N THR A 43 -2.85 -13.80 0.44
CA THR A 43 -2.20 -14.17 -0.82
C THR A 43 -1.22 -15.33 -0.56
N GLU A 44 -0.55 -15.80 -1.61
CA GLU A 44 0.49 -16.83 -1.48
C GLU A 44 1.65 -16.36 -0.57
N LYS A 45 1.98 -15.06 -0.62
CA LYS A 45 3.13 -14.46 0.06
C LYS A 45 2.78 -13.73 1.36
N GLY A 46 1.57 -13.18 1.45
CA GLY A 46 1.17 -12.38 2.61
C GLY A 46 -0.28 -11.92 2.50
N PHE A 47 -0.51 -10.60 2.50
CA PHE A 47 -1.85 -10.00 2.53
C PHE A 47 -1.94 -8.74 1.70
N HIS A 48 -3.06 -8.56 1.00
CA HIS A 48 -3.51 -7.27 0.50
C HIS A 48 -4.52 -6.68 1.47
N PHE A 49 -4.41 -5.38 1.76
CA PHE A 49 -5.39 -4.65 2.57
C PHE A 49 -5.94 -3.46 1.78
N TRP A 50 -7.20 -3.13 2.05
CA TRP A 50 -7.88 -1.95 1.54
C TRP A 50 -8.51 -1.21 2.73
N PHE A 51 -8.17 0.06 2.90
CA PHE A 51 -8.76 0.94 3.89
C PHE A 51 -9.56 2.01 3.15
N GLY A 52 -10.89 2.00 3.33
CA GLY A 52 -11.79 3.01 2.80
C GLY A 52 -11.85 4.20 3.73
N ILE A 53 -11.41 5.36 3.24
CA ILE A 53 -11.28 6.62 3.98
C ILE A 53 -12.34 7.59 3.45
N GLU A 54 -13.08 8.25 4.34
CA GLU A 54 -14.18 9.15 3.96
C GLU A 54 -13.67 10.32 3.09
N GLU A 55 -12.55 10.89 3.51
CA GLU A 55 -11.91 12.03 2.89
C GLU A 55 -11.47 11.76 1.43
N GLU A 56 -11.49 12.82 0.60
CA GLU A 56 -10.88 12.80 -0.73
C GLU A 56 -9.40 13.12 -0.59
N LEU A 57 -8.55 12.11 -0.82
CA LEU A 57 -7.11 12.22 -0.64
C LEU A 57 -6.45 12.65 -1.94
N SER A 58 -5.55 13.62 -1.84
CA SER A 58 -4.60 13.95 -2.90
C SER A 58 -3.67 12.77 -3.18
N ASP A 59 -3.03 12.78 -4.37
CA ASP A 59 -2.05 11.75 -4.74
C ASP A 59 -0.87 11.69 -3.75
N LYS A 60 -0.49 12.83 -3.17
CA LYS A 60 0.53 12.90 -2.12
C LYS A 60 0.06 12.22 -0.83
N GLU A 61 -1.14 12.51 -0.36
CA GLU A 61 -1.70 11.89 0.84
C GLU A 61 -1.86 10.38 0.69
N LEU A 62 -2.29 9.91 -0.50
CA LEU A 62 -2.34 8.49 -0.81
C LEU A 62 -0.95 7.84 -0.71
N CYS A 63 0.09 8.47 -1.27
CA CYS A 63 1.46 7.98 -1.19
C CYS A 63 1.98 7.91 0.25
N ASP A 64 1.77 8.99 1.01
CA ASP A 64 2.18 9.10 2.41
C ASP A 64 1.46 8.05 3.26
N LEU A 65 0.14 7.89 3.12
CA LEU A 65 -0.63 6.89 3.85
C LEU A 65 -0.25 5.46 3.48
N GLN A 66 0.00 5.16 2.20
CA GLN A 66 0.50 3.83 1.81
C GLN A 66 1.79 3.48 2.57
N PHE A 67 2.73 4.42 2.64
CA PHE A 67 3.96 4.24 3.40
C PHE A 67 3.71 4.08 4.90
N LEU A 68 2.92 4.98 5.51
CA LEU A 68 2.65 4.98 6.95
C LEU A 68 1.89 3.74 7.43
N LEU A 69 0.98 3.21 6.60
CA LEU A 69 0.25 1.98 6.91
C LEU A 69 1.09 0.71 6.62
N GLY A 70 2.30 0.85 6.10
CA GLY A 70 3.26 -0.23 5.93
C GLY A 70 3.07 -1.05 4.65
N ASP A 71 2.79 -0.39 3.53
CA ASP A 71 2.92 -0.99 2.19
C ASP A 71 4.38 -1.42 1.92
N ASP A 72 4.57 -2.25 0.90
CA ASP A 72 5.90 -2.68 0.46
C ASP A 72 6.82 -1.48 0.17
N GLN A 73 8.00 -1.48 0.77
CA GLN A 73 8.94 -0.34 0.75
C GLN A 73 9.39 0.03 -0.68
N PRO A 74 9.81 -0.92 -1.54
CA PRO A 74 10.03 -0.65 -2.96
C PRO A 74 8.81 -0.03 -3.65
N ARG A 75 7.60 -0.53 -3.39
CA ARG A 75 6.37 0.03 -3.96
C ARG A 75 6.14 1.47 -3.52
N CYS A 76 6.33 1.80 -2.24
CA CYS A 76 6.26 3.17 -1.74
C CYS A 76 7.26 4.07 -2.47
N ARG A 77 8.51 3.63 -2.59
CA ARG A 77 9.55 4.39 -3.31
C ARG A 77 9.13 4.68 -4.75
N PHE A 78 8.59 3.69 -5.46
CA PHE A 78 8.09 3.91 -6.82
C PHE A 78 6.88 4.84 -6.88
N ASN A 79 6.00 4.81 -5.87
CA ASN A 79 4.87 5.73 -5.79
C ASN A 79 5.34 7.19 -5.62
N TYR A 80 6.34 7.44 -4.78
CA TYR A 80 6.95 8.79 -4.67
C TYR A 80 7.57 9.25 -5.99
N LEU A 81 8.29 8.38 -6.71
CA LEU A 81 8.83 8.72 -8.03
C LEU A 81 7.74 9.04 -9.06
N ARG A 82 6.59 8.34 -9.02
CA ARG A 82 5.44 8.66 -9.88
C ARG A 82 4.79 9.98 -9.49
N LEU A 83 4.73 10.28 -8.19
CA LEU A 83 4.21 11.55 -7.68
C LEU A 83 5.06 12.72 -8.17
N GLU A 84 6.39 12.61 -8.07
CA GLU A 84 7.35 13.61 -8.57
C GLU A 84 7.22 13.81 -10.08
N ALA A 85 6.96 12.75 -10.84
CA ALA A 85 6.76 12.79 -12.28
C ALA A 85 5.34 13.23 -12.71
N GLY A 86 4.42 13.50 -11.77
CA GLY A 86 3.03 13.87 -12.06
C GLY A 86 2.19 12.74 -12.68
N CYS A 87 2.59 11.48 -12.49
CA CYS A 87 1.97 10.30 -13.09
C CYS A 87 1.54 9.25 -12.05
N PHE A 88 1.24 9.66 -10.82
CA PHE A 88 0.90 8.78 -9.68
C PHE A 88 -0.14 7.71 -10.03
N ARG A 89 -1.23 8.10 -10.71
CA ARG A 89 -2.33 7.20 -11.09
C ARG A 89 -2.04 6.31 -12.30
N GLN A 90 -0.90 6.51 -12.96
CA GLN A 90 -0.51 5.75 -14.13
C GLN A 90 0.42 4.59 -13.70
N PHE A 91 -0.16 3.40 -13.63
CA PHE A 91 0.58 2.18 -13.30
C PHE A 91 1.43 1.73 -14.50
N ASN A 92 2.59 1.13 -14.22
CA ASN A 92 3.60 0.66 -15.20
C ASN A 92 4.33 1.72 -16.04
N VAL A 93 4.18 3.03 -15.75
CA VAL A 93 4.96 4.07 -16.46
C VAL A 93 6.48 3.92 -16.27
N LEU A 94 6.90 3.43 -15.11
CA LEU A 94 8.32 3.29 -14.77
C LEU A 94 8.99 2.06 -15.40
N PHE A 95 8.23 1.11 -15.95
CA PHE A 95 8.78 -0.16 -16.44
C PHE A 95 8.06 -0.61 -17.71
N SER A 96 8.78 -0.64 -18.83
CA SER A 96 8.30 -1.24 -20.08
C SER A 96 8.42 -2.77 -20.09
N LYS A 97 9.32 -3.35 -19.27
CA LYS A 97 9.57 -4.79 -19.19
C LYS A 97 10.01 -5.19 -17.79
N LYS A 98 9.43 -6.28 -17.26
CA LYS A 98 9.89 -6.95 -16.02
C LYS A 98 10.75 -8.14 -16.41
N LEU A 99 12.07 -8.05 -16.23
CA LEU A 99 12.97 -9.18 -16.45
C LEU A 99 12.93 -10.09 -15.21
N LYS A 100 12.82 -11.40 -15.42
CA LYS A 100 12.99 -12.40 -14.35
C LYS A 100 14.46 -12.81 -14.33
N ASN A 101 15.07 -12.89 -13.14
CA ASN A 101 16.48 -13.23 -12.90
C ASN A 101 16.94 -14.63 -13.43
N ARG A 102 16.16 -15.32 -14.26
CA ARG A 102 16.52 -16.60 -14.87
C ARG A 102 17.25 -16.49 -16.21
N GLU A 103 17.41 -15.28 -16.75
CA GLU A 103 18.06 -15.03 -18.06
C GLU A 103 19.43 -14.33 -17.95
N LEU A 104 20.00 -14.26 -16.75
CA LEU A 104 21.38 -13.79 -16.51
C LEU A 104 22.25 -14.99 -16.10
N THR A 105 22.30 -16.01 -16.94
CA THR A 105 23.43 -16.94 -16.97
C THR A 105 24.29 -16.54 -18.17
N ALA A 106 25.47 -16.03 -17.85
CA ALA A 106 26.56 -15.77 -18.78
C ALA A 106 27.01 -17.05 -19.51
#